data_AF-F2JXI7-F1
#
_entry.id   AF-F2JXI7-F1
#
_cell.length_a   1.000
_cell.length_b   1.000
_cell.length_c   1.000
_cell.angle_alpha   90.00
_cell.angle_beta   90.00
_cell.angle_gamma   90.00
#
_symmetry.space_group_name_H-M   'P 1'
#
loop_
_entity.id
_entity.type
_entity.pdbx_description
1 polymer ?
#
loop_
_entity_poly.entity_id
_entity_poly.type
_entity_poly.pdbx_seq_one_letter_code
_entity_poly.pdbx_strand_id
1 'polypeptide(L)'
;MIEFEALMRAIHKSVKDAAKSVEGETVDFINRFFEETTDDESKSDNHSVMRPKTCTMQFPSRTADGIETVTAEVPLLALVPISSPRIMEVKFTTELDITTNKDEKLLVSFPKPRKRSFFSSNDSSDGAPSGNATIEITLTGDEPPEGLKTLIDGYERALRAQIPG
;
A
#
# COMPACT_ATOMS: atom_id res chain seq x y z
N MET A 1 -29.37 10.69 12.74
CA MET A 1 -28.83 10.85 11.38
C MET A 1 -27.62 11.75 11.47
N ILE A 2 -26.60 11.48 10.66
CA ILE A 2 -25.39 12.30 10.55
C ILE A 2 -25.38 12.96 9.17
N GLU A 3 -24.67 14.07 9.02
CA GLU A 3 -24.42 14.63 7.69
C GLU A 3 -23.62 13.61 6.86
N PHE A 4 -23.99 13.41 5.60
CA PHE A 4 -23.30 12.48 4.71
C PHE A 4 -21.79 12.81 4.60
N GLU A 5 -21.45 14.10 4.59
CA GLU A 5 -20.06 14.58 4.59
C GLU A 5 -19.28 14.08 5.82
N ALA A 6 -19.92 14.04 6.99
CA ALA A 6 -19.28 13.56 8.22
C ALA A 6 -19.00 12.05 8.14
N LEU A 7 -19.91 11.27 7.54
CA LEU A 7 -19.68 9.85 7.27
C LEU A 7 -18.48 9.65 6.32
N MET A 8 -18.44 10.38 5.20
CA MET A 8 -17.35 10.29 4.23
C MET A 8 -15.99 10.66 4.84
N ARG A 9 -15.94 11.74 5.62
CA ARG A 9 -14.71 12.13 6.34
C ARG A 9 -14.24 11.05 7.31
N ALA A 10 -15.16 10.41 8.03
CA ALA A 10 -14.83 9.34 8.95
C ALA A 10 -14.29 8.09 8.22
N ILE A 11 -14.89 7.72 7.09
CA ILE A 11 -14.41 6.62 6.23
C ILE A 11 -13.02 6.93 5.69
N HIS A 12 -12.82 8.11 5.09
CA HIS A 12 -11.52 8.53 4.55
C HIS A 12 -10.43 8.55 5.61
N LYS A 13 -10.73 9.09 6.81
CA LYS A 13 -9.76 9.10 7.92
C LYS A 13 -9.38 7.68 8.33
N SER A 14 -10.37 6.79 8.47
CA SER A 14 -10.14 5.40 8.89
C SER A 14 -9.30 4.64 7.88
N VAL A 15 -9.56 4.83 6.58
CA VAL A 15 -8.76 4.21 5.51
C VAL A 15 -7.34 4.77 5.49
N LYS A 16 -7.16 6.08 5.69
CA LYS A 16 -5.83 6.69 5.79
C LYS A 16 -5.04 6.17 6.98
N ASP A 17 -5.67 6.05 8.14
CA ASP A 17 -5.02 5.53 9.35
C ASP A 17 -4.63 4.05 9.16
N ALA A 18 -5.49 3.26 8.51
CA ALA A 18 -5.19 1.88 8.14
C ALA A 18 -4.04 1.80 7.13
N ALA A 19 -4.04 2.63 6.08
CA ALA A 19 -2.96 2.70 5.09
C ALA A 19 -1.63 3.02 5.76
N LYS A 20 -1.59 4.03 6.64
CA LYS A 20 -0.39 4.39 7.41
C LYS A 20 0.10 3.25 8.31
N SER A 21 -0.81 2.48 8.91
CA SER A 21 -0.45 1.31 9.72
C SER A 21 0.21 0.21 8.88
N VAL A 22 -0.18 0.08 7.61
CA VAL A 22 0.40 -0.90 6.67
C VAL A 22 1.73 -0.37 6.10
N GLU A 23 1.84 0.93 5.86
CA GLU A 23 3.05 1.59 5.34
C GLU A 23 4.21 1.69 6.34
N GLY A 24 3.96 1.43 7.63
CA GLY A 24 4.96 1.52 8.70
C GLY A 24 6.25 0.71 8.45
N GLU A 25 6.23 -0.24 7.51
CA GLU A 25 7.36 -1.07 7.09
C GLU A 25 8.36 -0.36 6.14
N THR A 26 8.06 0.86 5.69
CA THR A 26 8.89 1.53 4.66
C THR A 26 10.26 2.01 5.19
N VAL A 27 10.39 2.31 6.48
CA VAL A 27 11.70 2.64 7.08
C VAL A 27 12.53 1.37 7.31
N ASP A 28 11.87 0.30 7.76
CA ASP A 28 12.50 -1.01 7.90
C ASP A 28 13.03 -1.53 6.57
N PHE A 29 12.36 -1.19 5.48
CA PHE A 29 12.84 -1.46 4.12
C PHE A 29 14.24 -0.87 3.86
N ILE A 30 14.43 0.42 4.12
CA ILE A 30 15.74 1.07 3.90
C ILE A 30 16.79 0.42 4.79
N ASN A 31 16.50 0.24 6.08
CA ASN A 31 17.46 -0.36 7.02
C ASN A 31 17.77 -1.84 6.71
N ARG A 32 16.84 -2.54 6.07
CA ARG A 32 17.03 -3.93 5.64
C ARG A 32 18.05 -4.02 4.52
N PHE A 33 17.96 -3.15 3.51
CA PHE A 33 18.76 -3.24 2.29
C PHE A 33 19.97 -2.30 2.24
N PHE A 34 20.04 -1.32 3.13
CA PHE A 34 21.12 -0.36 3.20
C PHE A 34 21.80 -0.37 4.56
N GLU A 35 23.06 0.04 4.58
CA GLU A 35 23.86 0.26 5.77
C GLU A 35 24.46 1.66 5.73
N GLU A 36 24.48 2.31 6.89
CA GLU A 36 25.08 3.62 7.05
C GLU A 36 26.59 3.48 7.18
N THR A 37 27.32 4.22 6.38
CA THR A 37 28.78 4.24 6.36
C THR A 37 29.27 5.67 6.49
N THR A 38 30.30 5.87 7.30
CA THR A 38 31.05 7.12 7.36
C THR A 38 32.03 7.12 6.20
N ASP A 39 31.93 8.12 5.33
CA ASP A 39 32.79 8.21 4.15
C ASP A 39 34.18 8.70 4.56
N ASP A 40 35.09 7.76 4.82
CA ASP A 40 36.47 8.03 5.28
C ASP A 40 37.29 8.90 4.28
N GLU A 41 36.81 9.07 3.05
CA GLU A 41 37.46 9.86 2.01
C GLU A 41 36.98 11.32 1.93
N SER A 42 35.88 11.69 2.60
CA SER A 42 35.33 13.05 2.59
C SER A 42 35.85 13.86 3.80
N LYS A 43 36.93 14.63 3.59
CA LYS A 43 37.53 15.51 4.62
C LYS A 43 36.70 16.75 4.99
N SER A 44 35.43 16.80 4.63
CA SER A 44 34.56 17.93 4.94
C SER A 44 33.11 17.48 5.03
N ASP A 45 32.55 17.71 6.21
CA ASP A 45 31.17 17.49 6.64
C ASP A 45 30.76 16.02 6.94
N ASN A 46 30.28 15.81 8.17
CA ASN A 46 29.70 14.57 8.70
C ASN A 46 28.43 14.15 7.92
N HIS A 47 28.57 13.80 6.65
CA HIS A 47 27.47 13.26 5.86
C HIS A 47 27.52 11.73 5.90
N SER A 48 26.50 11.14 6.53
CA SER A 48 26.23 9.72 6.52
C SER A 48 25.89 9.24 5.11
N VAL A 49 26.65 8.27 4.59
CA VAL A 49 26.39 7.66 3.27
C VAL A 49 25.70 6.32 3.45
N MET A 50 24.54 6.14 2.83
CA MET A 50 23.83 4.86 2.82
C MET A 50 24.32 4.00 1.66
N ARG A 51 25.01 2.90 1.94
CA ARG A 51 25.46 1.93 0.94
C ARG A 51 24.50 0.74 0.89
N PRO A 52 24.20 0.18 -0.29
CA PRO A 52 23.40 -1.02 -0.40
C PRO A 52 24.19 -2.21 0.14
N LYS A 53 23.54 -3.09 0.89
CA LYS A 53 24.11 -4.38 1.28
C LYS A 53 24.23 -5.26 0.03
N THR A 54 25.42 -5.83 -0.19
CA THR A 54 25.72 -6.66 -1.35
C THR A 54 26.05 -8.09 -0.95
N CYS A 55 25.95 -9.03 -1.90
CA CYS A 55 26.52 -10.37 -1.81
C CYS A 55 27.38 -10.66 -3.03
N THR A 56 28.47 -11.41 -2.83
CA THR A 56 29.33 -11.85 -3.92
C THR A 56 28.70 -13.06 -4.62
N MET A 57 28.50 -12.96 -5.94
CA MET A 57 27.96 -14.04 -6.75
C MET A 57 28.84 -14.33 -7.95
N GLN A 58 28.82 -15.58 -8.41
CA GLN A 58 29.59 -16.07 -9.54
C GLN A 58 28.67 -16.41 -10.70
N PHE A 59 28.98 -15.88 -11.89
CA PHE A 59 28.22 -16.05 -13.11
C PHE A 59 29.06 -16.75 -14.18
N PRO A 60 28.51 -17.75 -14.88
CA PRO A 60 29.21 -18.35 -16.02
C PRO A 60 29.21 -17.38 -17.21
N SER A 61 30.37 -17.26 -17.86
CA SER A 61 30.57 -16.48 -19.07
C SER A 61 31.15 -17.36 -20.15
N ARG A 62 30.64 -17.25 -21.38
CA ARG A 62 31.18 -18.01 -22.52
C ARG A 62 32.27 -17.19 -23.19
N THR A 63 33.50 -17.65 -23.11
CA THR A 63 34.65 -17.10 -23.82
C THR A 63 35.04 -17.99 -25.00
N ALA A 64 36.02 -17.56 -25.80
CA ALA A 64 36.55 -18.37 -26.90
C ALA A 64 37.21 -19.67 -26.40
N ASP A 65 37.72 -19.66 -25.17
CA ASP A 65 38.48 -20.74 -24.56
C ASP A 65 37.63 -21.68 -23.68
N GLY A 66 36.35 -21.35 -23.46
CA GLY A 66 35.42 -22.20 -22.70
C GLY A 66 34.41 -21.42 -21.87
N ILE A 67 33.99 -22.01 -20.75
CA ILE A 67 33.15 -21.34 -19.75
C ILE A 67 34.06 -20.83 -18.65
N GLU A 68 34.12 -19.51 -18.50
CA GLU A 68 34.81 -18.83 -17.41
C GLU A 68 33.80 -18.35 -16.36
N THR A 69 34.28 -18.03 -15.17
CA THR A 69 33.44 -17.52 -14.08
C THR A 69 33.74 -16.05 -13.84
N VAL A 70 32.71 -15.21 -13.90
CA VAL A 70 32.77 -13.79 -13.56
C VAL A 70 32.19 -13.60 -12.17
N THR A 71 32.92 -12.89 -11.31
CA THR A 71 32.46 -12.55 -9.96
C THR A 71 31.85 -11.14 -9.99
N ALA A 72 30.65 -10.99 -9.44
CA ALA A 72 29.97 -9.71 -9.32
C ALA A 72 29.48 -9.46 -7.89
N GLU A 73 29.45 -8.20 -7.48
CA GLU A 73 28.81 -7.78 -6.23
C GLU A 73 27.36 -7.39 -6.51
N VAL A 74 26.45 -8.17 -5.93
CA VAL A 74 25.02 -8.08 -6.22
C VAL A 74 24.30 -7.38 -5.06
N PRO A 75 23.69 -6.21 -5.27
CA PRO A 75 22.86 -5.58 -4.24
C PRO A 75 21.69 -6.49 -3.86
N LEU A 76 21.51 -6.73 -2.56
CA LEU A 76 20.41 -7.57 -2.06
C LEU A 76 19.04 -7.02 -2.47
N LEU A 77 18.92 -5.70 -2.60
CA LEU A 77 17.73 -5.01 -3.10
C LEU A 77 17.30 -5.48 -4.50
N ALA A 78 18.25 -5.86 -5.37
CA ALA A 78 17.98 -6.31 -6.73
C ALA A 78 17.55 -7.80 -6.80
N LEU A 79 17.68 -8.55 -5.70
CA LEU A 79 17.36 -9.97 -5.64
C LEU A 79 16.03 -10.27 -4.95
N VAL A 80 15.53 -9.34 -4.13
CA VAL A 80 14.34 -9.56 -3.31
C VAL A 80 13.15 -8.87 -3.95
N PRO A 81 12.02 -9.56 -4.15
CA PRO A 81 10.79 -8.89 -4.58
C PRO A 81 10.37 -7.87 -3.52
N ILE A 82 10.30 -6.61 -3.94
CA ILE A 82 9.92 -5.51 -3.06
C ILE A 82 8.40 -5.40 -3.12
N SER A 83 7.73 -6.16 -2.26
CA SER A 83 6.33 -5.88 -1.96
C SER A 83 6.28 -4.85 -0.84
N SER A 84 5.88 -3.62 -1.14
CA SER A 84 5.36 -2.73 -0.10
C SER A 84 3.91 -3.15 0.17
N PRO A 85 3.59 -3.73 1.34
CA PRO A 85 2.20 -3.94 1.70
C PRO A 85 1.47 -2.61 1.60
N ARG A 86 0.33 -2.61 0.92
CA ARG A 86 -0.50 -1.41 0.78
C ARG A 86 -1.95 -1.80 0.54
N ILE A 87 -2.83 -0.89 0.89
CA ILE A 87 -4.25 -1.01 0.57
C ILE A 87 -4.43 -0.59 -0.89
N MET A 88 -4.76 -1.54 -1.78
CA MET A 88 -5.00 -1.23 -3.20
C MET A 88 -6.43 -0.74 -3.46
N GLU A 89 -7.40 -1.35 -2.79
CA GLU A 89 -8.81 -1.01 -2.94
C GLU A 89 -9.53 -1.20 -1.60
N VAL A 90 -10.34 -0.22 -1.21
CA VAL A 90 -11.35 -0.38 -0.16
C VAL A 90 -12.72 -0.23 -0.78
N LYS A 91 -13.47 -1.32 -0.78
CA LYS A 91 -14.87 -1.35 -1.19
C LYS A 91 -15.78 -1.39 0.03
N PHE A 92 -16.48 -0.28 0.28
CA PHE A 92 -17.47 -0.16 1.35
C PHE A 92 -18.86 -0.18 0.75
N THR A 93 -19.65 -1.18 1.11
CA THR A 93 -21.04 -1.34 0.65
C THR A 93 -21.98 -1.37 1.85
N THR A 94 -22.98 -0.50 1.87
CA THR A 94 -23.98 -0.45 2.95
C THR A 94 -25.34 0.02 2.45
N GLU A 95 -26.38 -0.38 3.16
CA GLU A 95 -27.71 0.24 3.03
C GLU A 95 -27.85 1.40 4.02
N LEU A 96 -28.44 2.50 3.56
CA LEU A 96 -28.64 3.71 4.34
C LEU A 96 -30.03 4.29 4.08
N ASP A 97 -30.57 4.93 5.11
CA ASP A 97 -31.70 5.84 4.99
C ASP A 97 -31.17 7.25 4.73
N ILE A 98 -31.47 7.80 3.56
CA ILE A 98 -31.06 9.13 3.11
C ILE A 98 -32.26 10.08 3.15
N THR A 99 -32.07 11.26 3.74
CA THR A 99 -33.04 12.37 3.76
C THR A 99 -32.31 13.70 3.63
N THR A 100 -33.05 14.79 3.41
CA THR A 100 -32.48 16.15 3.29
C THR A 100 -32.98 17.03 4.43
N ASN A 101 -32.11 17.88 4.99
CA ASN A 101 -32.50 18.84 6.04
C ASN A 101 -33.03 20.17 5.45
N LYS A 102 -33.38 21.13 6.31
CA LYS A 102 -33.90 22.45 5.90
C LYS A 102 -32.88 23.32 5.15
N ASP A 103 -31.60 23.00 5.26
CA ASP A 103 -30.48 23.70 4.61
C ASP A 103 -29.97 22.91 3.39
N GLU A 104 -30.81 22.03 2.82
CA GLU A 104 -30.51 21.19 1.64
C GLU A 104 -29.33 20.22 1.81
N LYS A 105 -28.88 19.96 3.05
CA LYS A 105 -27.81 18.98 3.33
C LYS A 105 -28.35 17.56 3.43
N LEU A 106 -27.58 16.62 2.88
CA LEU A 106 -27.85 15.18 2.97
C LEU A 106 -27.59 14.64 4.37
N LEU A 107 -28.61 14.03 4.95
CA LEU A 107 -28.59 13.33 6.22
C LEU A 107 -28.73 11.83 5.98
N VAL A 108 -27.88 11.04 6.64
CA VAL A 108 -27.86 9.59 6.52
C VAL A 108 -28.00 8.90 7.89
N SER A 109 -28.63 7.72 7.90
CA SER A 109 -28.60 6.81 9.04
C SER A 109 -28.61 5.35 8.60
N PHE A 110 -27.99 4.50 9.40
CA PHE A 110 -28.13 3.05 9.24
C PHE A 110 -29.58 2.64 9.55
N PRO A 111 -30.17 1.76 8.73
CA PRO A 111 -31.54 1.31 8.94
C PRO A 111 -31.62 0.57 10.27
N LYS A 112 -32.63 0.92 11.08
CA LYS A 112 -32.84 0.28 12.38
C LYS A 112 -33.39 -1.13 12.17
N PRO A 113 -32.87 -2.16 12.87
CA PRO A 113 -33.50 -3.47 12.85
C PRO A 113 -34.93 -3.33 13.37
N ARG A 114 -35.93 -3.72 12.57
CA ARG A 114 -37.33 -3.74 12.99
C ARG A 114 -37.45 -4.74 14.14
N LYS A 115 -37.76 -4.28 15.36
CA LYS A 115 -38.13 -5.16 16.48
C LYS A 115 -39.36 -5.95 16.04
N ARG A 116 -39.22 -7.27 15.86
CA ARG A 116 -40.36 -8.18 15.68
C ARG A 116 -41.28 -8.03 16.90
N SER A 117 -42.42 -7.37 16.72
CA SER A 117 -43.51 -7.38 17.68
C SER A 117 -44.18 -8.76 17.60
N PHE A 118 -44.21 -9.50 18.72
CA PHE A 118 -44.74 -10.86 18.78
C PHE A 118 -46.28 -10.95 18.70
N PHE A 119 -46.97 -9.87 18.30
CA PHE A 119 -48.42 -9.81 18.18
C PHE A 119 -48.85 -9.03 16.92
N SER A 120 -48.60 -9.58 15.73
CA SER A 120 -49.45 -9.29 14.55
C SER A 120 -49.34 -10.42 13.53
N SER A 121 -50.43 -11.16 13.36
CA SER A 121 -50.60 -12.12 12.29
C SER A 121 -50.79 -11.42 10.95
N ASN A 122 -50.12 -11.96 9.94
CA ASN A 122 -50.44 -11.84 8.51
C ASN A 122 -50.05 -10.52 7.82
N ASP A 123 -48.76 -10.38 7.50
CA ASP A 123 -48.39 -10.04 6.12
C ASP A 123 -46.97 -10.55 5.80
N SER A 124 -46.82 -11.09 4.61
CA SER A 124 -45.64 -11.78 4.12
C SER A 124 -44.73 -10.76 3.43
N SER A 125 -43.84 -10.13 4.19
CA SER A 125 -42.59 -9.61 3.61
C SER A 125 -41.46 -9.73 4.62
N ASP A 126 -40.50 -10.52 4.18
CA ASP A 126 -39.27 -10.93 4.84
C ASP A 126 -38.51 -9.69 5.37
N GLY A 127 -38.47 -9.55 6.70
CA GLY A 127 -38.12 -8.31 7.39
C GLY A 127 -36.62 -8.03 7.50
N ALA A 128 -35.92 -7.96 6.38
CA ALA A 128 -34.61 -7.32 6.34
C ALA A 128 -34.79 -5.80 6.57
N PRO A 129 -33.93 -5.15 7.39
CA PRO A 129 -33.93 -3.70 7.49
C PRO A 129 -33.46 -3.11 6.15
N SER A 130 -34.38 -2.88 5.21
CA SER A 130 -34.05 -2.31 3.90
C SER A 130 -33.89 -0.80 4.03
N GLY A 131 -32.67 -0.28 3.85
CA GLY A 131 -32.47 1.16 3.67
C GLY A 131 -33.18 1.66 2.40
N ASN A 132 -33.43 2.96 2.29
CA ASN A 132 -33.99 3.53 1.04
C ASN A 132 -32.94 3.74 -0.07
N ALA A 133 -31.66 3.48 0.21
CA ALA A 133 -30.57 3.56 -0.75
C ALA A 133 -29.43 2.58 -0.42
N THR A 134 -28.79 2.05 -1.46
CA THR A 134 -27.53 1.31 -1.36
C THR A 134 -26.39 2.24 -1.78
N ILE A 135 -25.36 2.35 -0.92
CA ILE A 135 -24.16 3.13 -1.22
C ILE A 135 -22.97 2.18 -1.35
N GLU A 136 -22.25 2.31 -2.47
CA GLU A 136 -20.95 1.69 -2.71
C GLU A 136 -19.89 2.79 -2.82
N ILE A 137 -18.83 2.69 -2.02
CA ILE A 137 -17.68 3.59 -2.04
C ILE A 137 -16.46 2.74 -2.36
N THR A 138 -15.78 3.09 -3.45
CA THR A 138 -14.51 2.48 -3.86
C THR A 138 -13.40 3.50 -3.69
N LEU A 139 -12.43 3.19 -2.83
CA LEU A 139 -11.24 4.00 -2.62
C LEU A 139 -10.05 3.22 -3.19
N THR A 140 -9.33 3.82 -4.14
CA THR A 140 -8.14 3.23 -4.74
C THR A 140 -6.89 3.75 -4.07
N GLY A 141 -5.95 2.84 -3.77
CA GLY A 141 -4.64 3.20 -3.24
C GLY A 141 -3.67 3.69 -4.31
N ASP A 142 -2.60 4.34 -3.87
CA ASP A 142 -1.57 4.90 -4.75
C ASP A 142 -0.54 3.85 -5.21
N GLU A 143 0.12 4.13 -6.33
CA GLU A 143 1.26 3.34 -6.84
C GLU A 143 2.51 3.50 -5.94
N PRO A 144 3.48 2.57 -6.01
CA PRO A 144 4.76 2.74 -5.33
C PRO A 144 5.41 4.10 -5.69
N PRO A 145 6.11 4.74 -4.76
CA PRO A 145 6.80 6.00 -5.05
C PRO A 145 7.74 5.85 -6.25
N GLU A 146 7.63 6.76 -7.21
CA GLU A 146 8.44 6.73 -8.44
C GLU A 146 9.94 6.68 -8.12
N GLY A 147 10.39 7.43 -7.12
CA GLY A 147 11.80 7.43 -6.71
C GLY A 147 12.31 6.07 -6.23
N LEU A 148 11.49 5.28 -5.51
CA LEU A 148 11.86 3.94 -5.10
C LEU A 148 12.03 3.03 -6.32
N LYS A 149 11.10 3.12 -7.28
CA LYS A 149 11.17 2.39 -8.54
C LYS A 149 12.42 2.74 -9.34
N THR A 150 12.69 4.03 -9.53
CA THR A 150 13.89 4.50 -10.25
C THR A 150 15.18 4.04 -9.58
N LEU A 151 15.23 4.04 -8.24
CA LEU A 151 16.38 3.57 -7.49
C LEU A 151 16.64 2.08 -7.73
N ILE A 152 15.60 1.25 -7.69
CA ILE A 152 15.70 -0.19 -7.95
C ILE A 152 16.17 -0.44 -9.38
N ASP A 153 15.53 0.22 -10.35
CA ASP A 153 15.88 0.12 -11.78
C ASP A 153 17.34 0.49 -12.03
N GLY A 154 17.86 1.50 -11.30
CA GLY A 154 19.27 1.89 -11.34
C GLY A 154 20.22 0.79 -10.89
N TYR A 155 19.94 0.14 -9.75
CA TYR A 155 20.74 -0.98 -9.25
C TYR A 155 20.64 -2.22 -10.14
N GLU A 156 19.45 -2.54 -10.65
CA GLU A 156 19.27 -3.65 -11.60
C GLU A 156 20.07 -3.40 -12.89
N ARG A 157 20.04 -2.18 -13.42
CA ARG A 157 20.81 -1.82 -14.60
C ARG A 157 22.31 -1.94 -14.37
N ALA A 158 22.80 -1.48 -13.21
CA ALA A 158 24.21 -1.62 -12.85
C ALA A 158 24.61 -3.10 -12.69
N LEU A 159 23.75 -3.93 -12.10
CA LEU A 159 23.97 -5.37 -11.97
C LEU A 159 24.02 -6.06 -13.34
N ARG A 160 23.08 -5.76 -14.25
CA ARG A 160 23.08 -6.31 -15.62
C ARG A 160 24.36 -5.99 -16.36
N ALA A 161 24.97 -4.82 -16.11
CA ALA A 161 26.23 -4.45 -16.74
C ALA A 161 27.45 -5.25 -16.21
N GLN A 162 27.36 -5.84 -15.01
CA GLN A 162 28.42 -6.67 -14.43
C GLN A 162 28.31 -8.14 -14.83
N ILE A 163 27.10 -8.61 -15.17
CA ILE A 163 26.85 -9.99 -15.56
C ILE A 163 27.05 -10.12 -17.08
N PRO A 164 27.88 -11.06 -17.55
CA PRO A 164 28.01 -11.31 -18.98
C PRO A 164 26.71 -11.86 -19.56
N GLY A 165 26.19 -11.17 -20.58
CA GLY A 165 24.93 -11.47 -21.26
C GLY A 165 24.75 -10.64 -22.52
#